data_AF-A0A9W9YP20-F1
#
_entry.id   AF-A0A9W9YP20-F1
#
_cell.length_a   1.000
_cell.length_b   1.000
_cell.length_c   1.000
_cell.angle_alpha   90.00
_cell.angle_beta   90.00
_cell.angle_gamma   90.00
#
_symmetry.space_group_name_H-M   'P 1'
#
loop_
_entity.id
_entity.type
_entity.pdbx_description
1 polymer ?
#
loop_
_entity_poly.entity_id
_entity_poly.type
_entity_poly.pdbx_seq_one_letter_code
_entity_poly.pdbx_strand_id
1 'polypeptide(L)'
;MSQHGGRSLHGHRKPEKEETGKEKVELAEEEEEEEDPFDTRIKKSGCADLHYALMDCMDKQKDWRKCQEHVKGFKACIDQQKQLKKP
;
A
#
# COMPACT_ATOMS: atom_id res chain seq x y z
N MET A 1 -17.38 -40.38 39.64
CA MET A 1 -17.68 -39.70 38.36
C MET A 1 -17.30 -38.24 38.52
N SER A 2 -16.18 -37.79 37.95
CA SER A 2 -15.88 -36.39 37.63
C SER A 2 -14.50 -36.36 36.97
N GLN A 3 -14.50 -36.38 35.64
CA GLN A 3 -13.30 -36.29 34.82
C GLN A 3 -12.87 -34.82 34.81
N HIS A 4 -11.79 -34.47 35.50
CA HIS A 4 -11.18 -33.15 35.36
C HIS A 4 -10.22 -33.20 34.17
N GLY A 5 -10.66 -32.62 33.04
CA GLY A 5 -9.90 -32.56 31.79
C GLY A 5 -8.62 -31.75 31.95
N GLY A 6 -7.49 -32.38 31.66
CA GLY A 6 -6.19 -31.73 31.56
C GLY A 6 -6.17 -30.78 30.36
N ARG A 7 -5.86 -29.50 30.61
CA ARG A 7 -5.67 -28.48 29.58
C ARG A 7 -4.19 -28.43 29.23
N SER A 8 -3.79 -29.06 28.13
CA SER A 8 -2.43 -28.94 27.57
C SER A 8 -2.15 -27.49 27.18
N LEU A 9 -1.21 -26.86 27.88
CA LEU A 9 -0.60 -25.59 27.47
C LEU A 9 0.46 -25.88 26.40
N HIS A 10 0.09 -25.78 25.13
CA HIS A 10 1.06 -25.69 24.03
C HIS A 10 1.22 -24.21 23.66
N GLY A 11 2.08 -23.50 24.39
CA GLY A 11 2.52 -22.14 24.06
C GLY A 11 3.96 -22.18 23.62
N HIS A 12 4.19 -22.39 22.32
CA HIS A 12 5.52 -22.38 21.73
C HIS A 12 6.14 -20.98 21.79
N ARG A 13 7.37 -20.99 22.31
CA ARG A 13 8.45 -19.98 22.35
C ARG A 13 8.40 -18.87 21.27
N LYS A 14 8.55 -17.62 21.71
CA LYS A 14 9.00 -16.45 20.91
C LYS A 14 10.15 -16.82 19.97
N PRO A 15 10.18 -16.25 18.76
CA PRO A 15 11.43 -15.82 18.16
C PRO A 15 11.51 -14.29 18.15
N GLU A 16 12.49 -13.74 18.89
CA GLU A 16 13.10 -12.46 18.55
C GLU A 16 13.89 -12.64 17.26
N LYS A 17 13.67 -11.75 16.29
CA LYS A 17 14.61 -11.40 15.21
C LYS A 17 14.68 -9.88 15.30
N GLU A 18 15.68 -9.35 16.00
CA GLU A 18 17.02 -9.05 15.48
C GLU A 18 16.94 -8.22 14.19
N GLU A 19 17.08 -6.91 14.41
CA GLU A 19 17.76 -5.90 13.61
C GLU A 19 18.43 -6.42 12.33
N THR A 20 18.04 -5.89 11.17
CA THR A 20 18.98 -5.73 10.06
C THR A 20 18.58 -4.53 9.21
N GLY A 21 19.46 -3.52 9.20
CA GLY A 21 19.32 -2.30 8.44
C GLY A 21 19.33 -2.58 6.94
N LYS A 22 18.49 -1.86 6.21
CA LYS A 22 18.44 -1.91 4.76
C LYS A 22 18.81 -0.55 4.20
N GLU A 23 20.11 -0.36 4.02
CA GLU A 23 20.63 0.63 3.07
C GLU A 23 21.78 -0.03 2.29
N LYS A 24 21.51 -0.36 1.02
CA LYS A 24 22.42 -0.16 -0.11
C LYS A 24 21.65 -0.46 -1.40
N VAL A 25 21.46 0.60 -2.18
CA VAL A 25 20.97 0.58 -3.55
C VAL A 25 22.11 0.05 -4.42
N GLU A 26 21.83 -0.99 -5.20
CA GLU A 26 22.73 -1.46 -6.26
C GLU A 26 21.92 -1.49 -7.57
N LEU A 27 22.55 -0.91 -8.58
CA LEU A 27 22.02 -0.52 -9.87
C LEU A 27 22.07 -1.71 -10.84
N ALA A 28 21.07 -1.76 -11.73
CA ALA A 28 20.94 -2.58 -12.93
C ALA A 28 20.20 -3.92 -12.77
N GLU A 29 18.92 -3.90 -13.13
CA GLU A 29 18.45 -4.74 -14.23
C GLU A 29 17.42 -3.94 -15.02
N GLU A 30 17.49 -4.03 -16.35
CA GLU A 30 16.43 -3.65 -17.27
C GLU A 30 15.26 -4.60 -16.99
N GLU A 31 14.54 -4.37 -15.89
CA GLU A 31 13.24 -4.97 -15.69
C GLU A 31 12.33 -4.24 -16.67
N GLU A 32 11.80 -4.96 -17.65
CA GLU A 32 10.50 -4.67 -18.21
C GLU A 32 9.55 -4.57 -17.02
N GLU A 33 9.54 -3.40 -16.38
CA GLU A 33 8.77 -3.08 -15.18
C GLU A 33 7.33 -3.42 -15.57
N GLU A 34 6.80 -4.51 -15.03
CA GLU A 34 5.42 -4.89 -15.22
C GLU A 34 4.59 -3.74 -14.63
N GLU A 35 4.28 -2.75 -15.47
CA GLU A 35 3.60 -1.53 -15.04
C GLU A 35 2.33 -1.99 -14.34
N ASP A 36 2.23 -1.76 -13.02
CA ASP A 36 1.15 -2.34 -12.24
C ASP A 36 -0.18 -2.02 -12.95
N PRO A 37 -1.06 -3.00 -13.17
CA PRO A 37 -2.31 -2.76 -13.89
C PRO A 37 -3.13 -1.63 -13.25
N PHE A 38 -2.94 -1.33 -11.97
CA PHE A 38 -3.39 -0.12 -11.30
C PHE A 38 -2.76 1.14 -11.89
N ASP A 39 -1.43 1.28 -11.91
CA ASP A 39 -0.75 2.46 -12.45
C ASP A 39 -1.10 2.71 -13.92
N THR A 40 -1.17 1.65 -14.72
CA THR A 40 -1.65 1.76 -16.11
C THR A 40 -3.08 2.32 -16.18
N ARG A 41 -3.98 1.90 -15.29
CA ARG A 41 -5.36 2.42 -15.21
C ARG A 41 -5.39 3.88 -14.76
N ILE A 42 -4.53 4.25 -13.81
CA ILE A 42 -4.39 5.61 -13.29
C ILE A 42 -3.92 6.54 -14.41
N LYS A 43 -2.86 6.16 -15.14
CA LYS A 43 -2.36 6.88 -16.32
C LYS A 43 -3.46 7.08 -17.35
N LYS A 44 -4.19 6.01 -17.71
CA LYS A 44 -5.33 6.05 -18.65
C LYS A 44 -6.56 6.83 -18.15
N SER A 45 -6.66 7.09 -16.84
CA SER A 45 -7.75 7.87 -16.26
C SER A 45 -7.52 9.38 -16.34
N GLY A 46 -6.30 9.84 -16.58
CA GLY A 46 -5.95 11.26 -16.47
C GLY A 46 -5.91 11.78 -15.04
N CYS A 47 -6.04 10.91 -14.03
CA CYS A 47 -5.90 11.25 -12.61
C CYS A 47 -4.49 10.99 -12.06
N ALA A 48 -3.50 10.81 -12.95
CA ALA A 48 -2.14 10.41 -12.58
C ALA A 48 -1.42 11.48 -11.74
N ASP A 49 -1.57 12.76 -12.07
CA ASP A 49 -0.93 13.85 -11.31
C ASP A 49 -1.37 13.86 -9.84
N LEU A 50 -2.65 13.63 -9.59
CA LEU A 50 -3.21 13.54 -8.23
C LEU A 50 -2.74 12.28 -7.50
N HIS A 51 -2.53 11.18 -8.22
CA HIS A 51 -1.95 9.98 -7.66
C HIS A 51 -0.50 10.21 -7.23
N TYR A 52 0.33 10.81 -8.09
CA TYR A 52 1.73 11.12 -7.76
C TYR A 52 1.85 12.15 -6.63
N ALA A 53 0.99 13.17 -6.61
CA ALA A 53 0.94 14.13 -5.50
C ALA A 53 0.56 13.45 -4.17
N LEU A 54 -0.35 12.45 -4.21
CA LEU A 54 -0.68 11.66 -3.04
C LEU A 54 0.49 10.80 -2.58
N MET A 55 1.20 10.12 -3.50
CA MET A 55 2.38 9.32 -3.19
C MET A 55 3.49 10.17 -2.59
N ASP A 56 3.77 11.34 -3.17
CA ASP A 56 4.75 12.31 -2.65
C ASP A 56 4.38 12.81 -1.24
N CYS A 57 3.09 13.11 -1.00
CA CYS A 57 2.63 13.47 0.35
C CYS A 57 2.84 12.33 1.34
N MET A 58 2.49 11.09 0.97
CA MET A 58 2.67 9.93 1.84
C MET A 58 4.14 9.66 2.13
N ASP A 59 5.02 9.88 1.15
CA ASP A 59 6.46 9.71 1.32
C ASP A 59 7.05 10.76 2.28
N LYS A 60 6.63 12.02 2.14
CA LYS A 60 7.12 13.13 2.99
C LYS A 60 6.53 13.10 4.40
N GLN A 61 5.22 12.90 4.52
CA GLN A 61 4.52 13.02 5.80
C GLN A 61 4.60 11.74 6.62
N LYS A 62 4.67 10.58 5.96
CA LYS A 62 4.54 9.23 6.57
C LYS A 62 3.29 9.07 7.46
N ASP A 63 2.32 9.99 7.36
CA ASP A 63 1.02 9.96 8.05
C ASP A 63 -0.08 10.33 7.05
N TRP A 64 -0.91 9.34 6.70
CA TRP A 64 -1.98 9.48 5.71
C TRP A 64 -3.04 10.52 6.12
N ARG A 65 -3.19 10.82 7.42
CA ARG A 65 -4.18 11.81 7.89
C ARG A 65 -3.81 13.23 7.43
N LYS A 66 -2.52 13.51 7.27
CA LYS A 66 -2.04 14.79 6.73
C LYS A 66 -2.21 14.89 5.21
N CYS A 67 -2.42 13.76 4.54
CA CYS A 67 -2.62 13.69 3.09
C CYS A 67 -4.09 13.60 2.69
N GLN A 68 -5.03 13.86 3.60
CA GLN A 68 -6.47 13.74 3.33
C GLN A 68 -6.94 14.59 2.15
N GLU A 69 -6.39 15.78 1.94
CA GLU A 69 -6.74 16.63 0.80
C GLU A 69 -6.35 15.99 -0.53
N HIS A 70 -5.14 15.44 -0.61
CA HIS A 70 -4.65 14.69 -1.78
C HIS A 70 -5.50 13.44 -2.04
N VAL A 71 -5.87 12.69 -0.99
CA VAL A 71 -6.75 11.50 -1.10
C VAL A 71 -8.13 11.90 -1.63
N LYS A 72 -8.73 12.97 -1.10
CA LYS A 72 -10.04 13.46 -1.54
C LYS A 72 -10.00 13.92 -3.00
N GLY A 73 -8.97 14.67 -3.39
CA GLY A 73 -8.78 15.11 -4.77
C GLY A 73 -8.65 13.95 -5.74
N PHE A 74 -7.78 12.99 -5.43
CA PHE A 74 -7.58 11.79 -6.24
C PHE A 74 -8.88 10.97 -6.37
N LYS A 75 -9.60 10.74 -5.26
CA LYS A 75 -10.91 10.05 -5.27
C LYS A 75 -11.91 10.76 -6.17
N ALA A 76 -12.04 12.08 -6.04
CA ALA A 76 -12.99 12.87 -6.82
C ALA A 76 -12.69 12.78 -8.33
N CYS A 77 -11.41 12.78 -8.73
CA CYS A 77 -11.03 12.60 -10.13
C CYS A 77 -11.43 11.21 -10.66
N ILE A 78 -11.14 10.15 -9.91
CA ILE A 78 -11.47 8.78 -10.30
C ILE A 78 -12.99 8.57 -10.38
N ASP A 79 -13.74 9.11 -9.44
CA ASP A 79 -15.20 9.01 -9.44
C ASP A 79 -15.80 9.78 -10.65
N GLN A 80 -15.23 10.93 -11.01
CA GLN A 80 -15.57 11.65 -12.26
C GLN A 80 -15.23 10.85 -13.52
N GLN A 81 -14.11 10.13 -13.56
CA GLN A 81 -13.79 9.25 -14.69
C GLN A 81 -14.77 8.09 -14.83
N LYS A 82 -15.18 7.48 -13.71
CA LYS A 82 -16.15 6.37 -13.71
C LYS A 82 -17.51 6.79 -14.26
N GLN A 83 -17.99 7.99 -13.93
CA GLN A 83 -19.26 8.51 -14.46
C GLN A 83 -19.17 8.87 -15.95
N LEU A 84 -18.01 9.34 -16.44
CA LEU A 84 -17.82 9.64 -17.87
C LEU A 84 -17.74 8.37 -18.74
N LYS A 85 -17.26 7.26 -18.16
CA LYS A 85 -17.17 5.96 -18.83
C LYS A 85 -18.42 5.09 -18.68
N LYS A 86 -19.53 5.64 -18.15
CA LYS A 86 -20.83 4.96 -18.10
C LYS A 86 -21.41 4.93 -19.54
N PRO A 87 -21.73 3.75 -20.10
CA PRO A 87 -22.28 3.62 -21.44
C PRO A 87 -23.70 4.19 -21.57
#